data_AF-A0A7X3VTI3-F1
#
_entry.id   AF-A0A7X3VTI3-F1
#
_cell.length_a   1.000
_cell.length_b   1.000
_cell.length_c   1.000
_cell.angle_alpha   90.00
_cell.angle_beta   90.00
_cell.angle_gamma   90.00
#
_symmetry.space_group_name_H-M   'P 1'
#
loop_
_entity.id
_entity.type
_entity.pdbx_description
1 polymer ?
#
loop_
_entity_poly.entity_id
_entity_poly.type
_entity_poly.pdbx_seq_one_letter_code
_entity_poly.pdbx_strand_id
1 'polypeptide(L)'
;MNKLFKISALSVIGVLSAILLAGPVAATLRTSPVFNAYDGVQLHYGVGSESDFLRLGNSGDMGNALEVCEDGQTVDLWFYVHNSTAASANGADFDGPGVATNTVIGLDVNENAEANSHSVVASIDSDQTNPITDDVTITCADKNIRLVYKAVTHFATSAPALTGLGNFTLVGDLQDGASLGYQRGAHKGVVPGCWQYRARLNIQLEVQVVEEVEEEPVREAEEPEEEPEEATTIIDTGVNDAINLTVAMLVLGTAAAAATGHRALTARRR
;
A
#
# COMPACT_ATOMS: atom_id res chain seq x y z
N MET A 1 6.57 0.38 93.55
CA MET A 1 7.50 0.49 92.40
C MET A 1 6.70 0.19 91.14
N ASN A 2 6.10 1.22 90.54
CA ASN A 2 5.16 1.06 89.43
C ASN A 2 5.89 1.30 88.10
N LYS A 3 5.91 0.28 87.24
CA LYS A 3 6.54 0.34 85.92
C LYS A 3 5.60 1.06 84.94
N LEU A 4 6.06 2.22 84.44
CA LEU A 4 5.45 2.96 83.34
C LEU A 4 5.63 2.18 82.02
N PHE A 5 4.54 1.82 81.37
CA PHE A 5 4.54 1.37 79.97
C PHE A 5 4.59 2.59 79.05
N LYS A 6 5.61 2.67 78.20
CA LYS A 6 5.68 3.62 77.07
C LYS A 6 4.94 3.01 75.88
N ILE A 7 3.91 3.70 75.40
CA ILE A 7 3.20 3.41 74.15
C ILE A 7 3.98 4.12 73.04
N SER A 8 4.57 3.34 72.13
CA SER A 8 5.22 3.86 70.92
C SER A 8 4.16 4.18 69.87
N ALA A 9 4.14 5.44 69.41
CA ALA A 9 3.28 5.90 68.33
C ALA A 9 3.73 5.30 66.99
N LEU A 10 2.82 4.58 66.33
CA LEU A 10 3.00 4.06 64.98
C LEU A 10 2.73 5.20 63.98
N SER A 11 3.77 5.65 63.29
CA SER A 11 3.64 6.64 62.20
C SER A 11 3.09 5.95 60.96
N VAL A 12 1.89 6.31 60.55
CA VAL A 12 1.29 5.92 59.27
C VAL A 12 1.92 6.78 58.18
N ILE A 13 2.85 6.21 57.41
CA ILE A 13 3.36 6.82 56.18
C ILE A 13 2.24 6.68 55.13
N GLY A 14 1.50 7.76 54.92
CA GLY A 14 0.60 7.88 53.78
C GLY A 14 1.41 8.02 52.50
N VAL A 15 1.43 6.98 51.67
CA VAL A 15 1.92 7.06 50.30
C VAL A 15 0.89 7.88 49.52
N LEU A 16 1.17 9.17 49.32
CA LEU A 16 0.50 9.97 48.29
C LEU A 16 0.94 9.40 46.94
N SER A 17 0.16 8.50 46.37
CA SER A 17 0.24 8.22 44.93
C SER A 17 -0.18 9.50 44.21
N ALA A 18 0.81 10.24 43.71
CA ALA A 18 0.58 11.24 42.68
C ALA A 18 0.05 10.49 41.45
N ILE A 19 -1.27 10.42 41.31
CA ILE A 19 -1.90 10.15 40.03
C ILE A 19 -1.53 11.36 39.17
N LEU A 20 -0.49 11.19 38.34
CA LEU A 20 -0.30 12.01 37.15
C LEU A 20 -1.53 11.76 36.28
N LEU A 21 -2.57 12.57 36.48
CA LEU A 21 -3.56 12.86 35.45
C LEU A 21 -2.78 13.53 34.32
N ALA A 22 -2.25 12.72 33.40
CA ALA A 22 -2.01 13.16 32.05
C ALA A 22 -3.38 13.58 31.52
N GLY A 23 -3.72 14.86 31.71
CA GLY A 23 -4.85 15.45 31.00
C GLY A 23 -4.64 15.24 29.50
N PRO A 24 -5.72 15.16 28.70
CA PRO A 24 -5.58 15.10 27.25
C PRO A 24 -4.66 16.24 26.84
N VAL A 25 -3.54 15.91 26.21
CA VAL A 25 -2.65 16.89 25.60
C VAL A 25 -3.57 17.76 24.75
N ALA A 26 -3.66 19.05 25.04
CA ALA A 26 -4.49 19.96 24.28
C ALA A 26 -4.09 19.76 22.82
N ALA A 27 -4.99 19.17 22.02
CA ALA A 27 -4.72 18.90 20.62
C ALA A 27 -4.37 20.26 20.01
N THR A 28 -3.12 20.44 19.60
CA THR A 28 -2.69 21.65 18.91
C THR A 28 -3.68 21.85 17.77
N LEU A 29 -4.44 22.93 17.81
CA LEU A 29 -5.40 23.27 16.77
C LEU A 29 -4.62 23.41 15.46
N ARG A 30 -4.67 22.38 14.62
CA ARG A 30 -4.07 22.39 13.29
C ARG A 30 -4.88 23.38 12.45
N THR A 31 -4.19 24.27 11.77
CA THR A 31 -4.79 25.31 10.91
C THR A 31 -4.56 25.04 9.42
N SER A 32 -3.69 24.09 9.09
CA SER A 32 -3.46 23.56 7.75
C SER A 32 -3.89 22.09 7.69
N PRO A 33 -4.22 21.52 6.53
CA PRO A 33 -4.62 20.12 6.42
C PRO A 33 -3.48 19.21 6.87
N VAL A 34 -3.81 18.12 7.55
CA VAL A 34 -2.89 17.03 7.87
C VAL A 34 -3.72 15.76 7.87
N PHE A 35 -3.31 14.76 7.10
CA PHE A 35 -4.01 13.49 7.07
C PHE A 35 -3.58 12.59 8.22
N ASN A 36 -4.56 11.88 8.79
CA ASN A 36 -4.36 10.68 9.59
C ASN A 36 -3.36 10.85 10.74
N ALA A 37 -3.42 12.00 11.42
CA ALA A 37 -2.35 12.48 12.29
C ALA A 37 -2.59 12.25 13.80
N TYR A 38 -3.70 11.61 14.18
CA TYR A 38 -4.00 11.34 15.59
C TYR A 38 -3.54 9.94 16.00
N ASP A 39 -2.61 9.89 16.95
CA ASP A 39 -2.23 8.66 17.64
C ASP A 39 -3.22 8.37 18.79
N GLY A 40 -3.55 7.10 18.99
CA GLY A 40 -4.42 6.67 20.10
C GLY A 40 -5.93 6.96 19.93
N VAL A 41 -6.36 7.48 18.77
CA VAL A 41 -7.76 7.46 18.39
C VAL A 41 -8.05 6.09 17.81
N GLN A 42 -8.83 5.29 18.55
CA GLN A 42 -9.32 4.03 18.05
C GLN A 42 -10.19 4.30 16.81
N LEU A 43 -9.77 3.78 15.66
CA LEU A 43 -10.59 3.80 14.46
C LEU A 43 -11.85 2.94 14.67
N HIS A 44 -12.76 3.01 13.70
CA HIS A 44 -13.99 2.24 13.69
C HIS A 44 -13.70 0.74 13.97
N TYR A 45 -14.34 0.16 14.99
CA TYR A 45 -14.09 -1.17 15.60
C TYR A 45 -12.92 -1.33 16.59
N GLY A 46 -12.31 -0.24 17.07
CA GLY A 46 -11.31 -0.34 18.14
C GLY A 46 -9.88 -0.64 17.65
N VAL A 47 -9.64 -0.53 16.34
CA VAL A 47 -8.39 -0.93 15.69
C VAL A 47 -7.49 0.28 15.46
N GLY A 48 -6.22 0.18 15.88
CA GLY A 48 -5.12 1.08 15.48
C GLY A 48 -5.24 2.54 15.90
N SER A 49 -4.25 3.34 15.48
CA SER A 49 -4.30 4.82 15.46
C SER A 49 -4.75 5.34 14.08
N GLU A 50 -4.96 6.65 13.92
CA GLU A 50 -5.23 7.18 12.57
C GLU A 50 -4.03 7.04 11.63
N SER A 51 -2.81 7.05 12.18
CA SER A 51 -1.54 6.86 11.46
C SER A 51 -1.39 5.46 10.84
N ASP A 52 -2.20 4.52 11.32
CA ASP A 52 -2.29 3.11 10.96
C ASP A 52 -3.44 2.89 9.97
N PHE A 53 -3.36 3.58 8.83
CA PHE A 53 -4.50 3.80 7.95
C PHE A 53 -4.71 2.78 6.85
N LEU A 54 -3.77 1.87 6.64
CA LEU A 54 -3.93 0.68 5.82
C LEU A 54 -3.91 -0.57 6.71
N ARG A 55 -4.93 -1.43 6.58
CA ARG A 55 -5.07 -2.65 7.38
C ARG A 55 -5.61 -3.81 6.56
N LEU A 56 -5.15 -5.02 6.87
CA LEU A 56 -5.65 -6.29 6.34
C LEU A 56 -6.75 -6.84 7.23
N GLY A 57 -7.80 -7.41 6.64
CA GLY A 57 -8.85 -8.14 7.34
C GLY A 57 -10.22 -7.47 7.28
N ASN A 58 -11.19 -8.10 7.95
CA ASN A 58 -12.56 -7.60 8.09
C ASN A 58 -12.83 -7.11 9.52
N SER A 59 -13.92 -6.36 9.68
CA SER A 59 -14.35 -5.73 10.93
C SER A 59 -14.11 -6.59 12.19
N GLY A 60 -13.06 -6.28 12.95
CA GLY A 60 -12.76 -6.88 14.26
C GLY A 60 -11.39 -7.55 14.36
N ASP A 61 -10.86 -8.09 13.26
CA ASP A 61 -9.57 -8.82 13.22
C ASP A 61 -8.65 -8.18 12.17
N MET A 62 -8.19 -6.96 12.46
CA MET A 62 -7.36 -6.18 11.54
C MET A 62 -5.88 -6.22 11.95
N GLY A 63 -5.00 -6.35 10.96
CA GLY A 63 -3.55 -6.38 11.16
C GLY A 63 -2.74 -5.82 10.00
N ASN A 64 -1.40 -5.84 10.14
CA ASN A 64 -0.45 -5.33 9.14
C ASN A 64 0.21 -6.44 8.36
N ALA A 65 -0.03 -7.69 8.75
CA ALA A 65 0.48 -8.87 8.10
C ALA A 65 -0.60 -9.95 8.07
N LEU A 66 -0.70 -10.67 6.96
CA LEU A 66 -1.58 -11.81 6.79
C LEU A 66 -0.89 -12.88 5.95
N GLU A 67 -0.95 -14.13 6.39
CA GLU A 67 -0.50 -15.27 5.61
C GLU A 67 -1.67 -15.86 4.81
N VAL A 68 -1.50 -15.97 3.49
CA VAL A 68 -2.52 -16.38 2.53
C VAL A 68 -1.90 -17.25 1.43
N CYS A 69 -2.29 -18.52 1.36
CA CYS A 69 -1.69 -19.52 0.47
C CYS A 69 -2.70 -20.27 -0.41
N GLU A 70 -3.97 -19.91 -0.36
CA GLU A 70 -5.04 -20.57 -1.12
C GLU A 70 -5.32 -19.78 -2.40
N ASP A 71 -5.37 -20.50 -3.53
CA ASP A 71 -5.71 -19.93 -4.82
C ASP A 71 -7.16 -19.43 -4.85
N GLY A 72 -7.39 -18.24 -5.40
CA GLY A 72 -8.68 -17.57 -5.43
C GLY A 72 -9.11 -16.94 -4.10
N GLN A 73 -8.31 -17.06 -3.03
CA GLN A 73 -8.64 -16.44 -1.75
C GLN A 73 -8.68 -14.92 -1.89
N THR A 74 -9.71 -14.31 -1.32
CA THR A 74 -9.87 -12.85 -1.32
C THR A 74 -9.37 -12.26 -0.01
N VAL A 75 -8.53 -11.25 -0.12
CA VAL A 75 -8.00 -10.46 0.99
C VAL A 75 -8.68 -9.10 0.99
N ASP A 76 -9.30 -8.74 2.12
CA ASP A 76 -9.88 -7.41 2.31
C ASP A 76 -8.84 -6.45 2.90
N LEU A 77 -8.74 -5.25 2.32
CA LEU A 77 -7.96 -4.14 2.82
C LEU A 77 -8.86 -2.98 3.20
N TRP A 78 -8.55 -2.38 4.34
CA TRP A 78 -9.18 -1.20 4.87
C TRP A 78 -8.22 -0.03 4.74
N PHE A 79 -8.60 0.94 3.90
CA PHE A 79 -7.82 2.16 3.69
C PHE A 79 -8.62 3.37 4.19
N TYR A 80 -8.16 3.97 5.29
CA TYR A 80 -8.80 5.07 5.99
C TYR A 80 -8.21 6.44 5.62
N VAL A 81 -9.07 7.42 5.37
CA VAL A 81 -8.64 8.79 5.04
C VAL A 81 -9.40 9.79 5.91
N HIS A 82 -8.66 10.61 6.64
CA HIS A 82 -9.22 11.64 7.50
C HIS A 82 -8.28 12.85 7.55
N ASN A 83 -8.79 14.03 7.21
CA ASN A 83 -8.09 15.27 7.45
C ASN A 83 -8.29 15.68 8.93
N SER A 84 -7.24 15.54 9.73
CA SER A 84 -7.23 15.73 11.18
C SER A 84 -7.39 17.20 11.62
N THR A 85 -7.55 18.13 10.68
CA THR A 85 -7.71 19.55 10.96
C THR A 85 -9.06 19.89 11.58
N ALA A 86 -9.11 20.92 12.43
CA ALA A 86 -10.32 21.27 13.16
C ALA A 86 -11.41 21.81 12.22
N ALA A 87 -12.68 21.46 12.50
CA ALA A 87 -13.83 21.91 11.69
C ALA A 87 -13.93 23.44 11.56
N SER A 88 -13.48 24.18 12.59
CA SER A 88 -13.46 25.65 12.57
C SER A 88 -12.53 26.25 11.52
N ALA A 89 -11.56 25.49 11.01
CA ALA A 89 -10.64 25.93 9.97
C ALA A 89 -11.16 25.67 8.54
N ASN A 90 -12.32 25.01 8.38
CA ASN A 90 -12.86 24.70 7.05
C ASN A 90 -13.43 25.92 6.32
N GLY A 91 -13.81 26.98 7.05
CA GLY A 91 -14.62 28.06 6.47
C GLY A 91 -16.08 27.63 6.27
N ALA A 92 -16.96 28.60 6.01
CA ALA A 92 -18.39 28.32 5.80
C ALA A 92 -18.65 27.55 4.50
N ASP A 93 -17.83 27.82 3.47
CA ASP A 93 -17.96 27.27 2.12
C ASP A 93 -16.93 26.16 1.84
N PHE A 94 -16.25 25.64 2.86
CA PHE A 94 -15.22 24.60 2.73
C PHE A 94 -14.07 25.00 1.79
N ASP A 95 -13.67 26.25 1.91
CA ASP A 95 -12.57 26.91 1.20
C ASP A 95 -11.49 27.47 2.17
N GLY A 96 -11.66 27.21 3.46
CA GLY A 96 -10.76 27.64 4.51
C GLY A 96 -9.42 26.88 4.53
N PRO A 97 -8.45 27.37 5.31
CA PRO A 97 -7.10 26.82 5.34
C PRO A 97 -7.03 25.39 5.90
N GLY A 98 -8.08 24.91 6.55
CA GLY A 98 -8.17 23.55 7.07
C GLY A 98 -8.62 22.50 6.06
N VAL A 99 -8.92 22.88 4.82
CA VAL A 99 -9.42 21.99 3.77
C VAL A 99 -8.28 21.52 2.87
N ALA A 100 -8.15 20.21 2.68
CA ALA A 100 -7.24 19.65 1.67
C ALA A 100 -7.91 19.73 0.30
N THR A 101 -7.18 20.14 -0.74
CA THR A 101 -7.67 20.22 -2.12
C THR A 101 -6.83 19.36 -3.04
N ASN A 102 -7.41 18.92 -4.16
CA ASN A 102 -6.75 17.99 -5.10
C ASN A 102 -6.21 16.76 -4.39
N THR A 103 -6.97 16.24 -3.41
CA THR A 103 -6.57 15.05 -2.67
C THR A 103 -6.55 13.85 -3.62
N VAL A 104 -5.41 13.18 -3.66
CA VAL A 104 -5.17 11.97 -4.43
C VAL A 104 -4.82 10.86 -3.45
N ILE A 105 -5.38 9.68 -3.67
CA ILE A 105 -5.02 8.48 -2.94
C ILE A 105 -4.55 7.40 -3.91
N GLY A 106 -3.57 6.61 -3.49
CA GLY A 106 -3.03 5.53 -4.29
C GLY A 106 -2.88 4.25 -3.50
N LEU A 107 -2.83 3.12 -4.20
CA LEU A 107 -2.52 1.82 -3.63
C LEU A 107 -1.62 1.06 -4.60
N ASP A 108 -0.37 0.87 -4.20
CA ASP A 108 0.62 0.07 -4.92
C ASP A 108 0.59 -1.37 -4.39
N VAL A 109 0.23 -2.30 -5.27
CA VAL A 109 0.11 -3.74 -4.98
C VAL A 109 1.22 -4.53 -5.69
N ASN A 110 2.00 -3.91 -6.59
CA ASN A 110 2.83 -4.61 -7.57
C ASN A 110 2.08 -5.77 -8.24
N GLU A 111 0.93 -5.45 -8.85
CA GLU A 111 0.00 -6.43 -9.40
C GLU A 111 0.69 -7.41 -10.36
N ASN A 112 0.33 -8.70 -10.26
CA ASN A 112 0.90 -9.80 -11.06
C ASN A 112 2.39 -10.12 -10.80
N ALA A 113 3.08 -9.46 -9.87
CA ALA A 113 4.40 -9.89 -9.44
C ALA A 113 4.32 -11.28 -8.78
N GLU A 114 5.31 -12.13 -9.04
CA GLU A 114 5.42 -13.44 -8.40
C GLU A 114 6.38 -13.36 -7.23
N ALA A 115 5.87 -13.52 -6.01
CA ALA A 115 6.68 -13.55 -4.81
C ALA A 115 5.95 -14.30 -3.70
N ASN A 116 6.71 -14.78 -2.72
CA ASN A 116 6.18 -15.35 -1.49
C ASN A 116 5.84 -14.28 -0.42
N SER A 117 6.14 -13.01 -0.71
CA SER A 117 5.85 -11.87 0.16
C SER A 117 5.60 -10.61 -0.68
N HIS A 118 4.48 -9.95 -0.41
CA HIS A 118 4.04 -8.73 -1.07
C HIS A 118 3.84 -7.62 -0.06
N SER A 119 4.49 -6.47 -0.28
CA SER A 119 4.18 -5.24 0.44
C SER A 119 3.17 -4.45 -0.39
N VAL A 120 2.02 -4.16 0.21
CA VAL A 120 0.98 -3.30 -0.37
C VAL A 120 1.07 -1.94 0.31
N VAL A 121 1.28 -0.89 -0.46
CA VAL A 121 1.54 0.46 0.05
C VAL A 121 0.42 1.41 -0.34
N ALA A 122 -0.26 1.98 0.65
CA ALA A 122 -1.23 3.05 0.45
C ALA A 122 -0.55 4.41 0.54
N SER A 123 -1.08 5.39 -0.20
CA SER A 123 -0.61 6.78 -0.15
C SER A 123 -1.76 7.77 -0.14
N ILE A 124 -1.58 8.88 0.58
CA ILE A 124 -2.49 10.03 0.58
C ILE A 124 -1.66 11.29 0.30
N ASP A 125 -2.05 12.05 -0.71
CA ASP A 125 -1.41 13.30 -1.12
C ASP A 125 -2.44 14.41 -1.37
N SER A 126 -2.03 15.67 -1.22
CA SER A 126 -2.82 16.85 -1.59
C SER A 126 -1.90 18.07 -1.76
N ASP A 127 -2.40 19.14 -2.38
CA ASP A 127 -1.61 20.35 -2.66
C ASP A 127 -1.02 21.02 -1.40
N GLN A 128 -1.63 20.80 -0.23
CA GLN A 128 -1.28 21.46 1.03
C GLN A 128 -0.61 20.54 2.06
N THR A 129 -0.42 19.27 1.75
CA THR A 129 0.14 18.28 2.68
C THR A 129 1.43 17.68 2.12
N ASN A 130 2.31 17.22 3.00
CA ASN A 130 3.30 16.25 2.55
C ASN A 130 2.57 14.91 2.29
N PRO A 131 2.92 14.16 1.24
CA PRO A 131 2.42 12.81 1.06
C PRO A 131 2.70 11.95 2.28
N ILE A 132 1.74 11.12 2.66
CA ILE A 132 1.92 10.09 3.70
C ILE A 132 1.68 8.72 3.10
N THR A 133 2.38 7.72 3.65
CA THR A 133 2.29 6.32 3.21
C THR A 133 2.12 5.40 4.41
N ASP A 134 1.43 4.28 4.21
CA ASP A 134 1.31 3.17 5.16
C ASP A 134 1.31 1.86 4.37
N ASP A 135 1.81 0.79 4.98
CA ASP A 135 2.01 -0.48 4.30
C ASP A 135 1.53 -1.68 5.10
N VAL A 136 1.14 -2.72 4.37
CA VAL A 136 0.79 -4.02 4.91
C VAL A 136 1.47 -5.12 4.11
N THR A 137 1.68 -6.27 4.72
CA THR A 137 2.37 -7.41 4.11
C THR A 137 1.43 -8.59 3.94
N ILE A 138 1.37 -9.17 2.75
CA ILE A 138 0.69 -10.44 2.48
C ILE A 138 1.74 -11.47 2.11
N THR A 139 1.79 -12.60 2.80
CA THR A 139 2.82 -13.64 2.61
C THR A 139 2.22 -15.01 2.33
N CYS A 140 2.99 -15.88 1.69
CA CYS A 140 2.76 -17.32 1.68
C CYS A 140 4.11 -18.03 1.84
N ALA A 141 4.32 -18.77 2.94
CA ALA A 141 5.65 -19.31 3.24
C ALA A 141 6.19 -20.28 2.17
N ASP A 142 5.31 -21.14 1.62
CA ASP A 142 5.72 -22.29 0.82
C ASP A 142 5.45 -22.14 -0.68
N LYS A 143 4.88 -21.01 -1.12
CA LYS A 143 4.48 -20.80 -2.52
C LYS A 143 4.69 -19.36 -2.96
N ASN A 144 5.02 -19.19 -4.23
CA ASN A 144 4.87 -17.89 -4.87
C ASN A 144 3.39 -17.62 -5.12
N ILE A 145 2.98 -16.39 -4.83
CA ILE A 145 1.64 -15.90 -5.11
C ILE A 145 1.74 -14.63 -5.97
N ARG A 146 0.66 -14.34 -6.69
CA ARG A 146 0.38 -13.04 -7.31
C ARG A 146 -0.83 -12.42 -6.62
N LEU A 147 -0.84 -11.11 -6.51
CA LEU A 147 -1.99 -10.34 -6.06
C LEU A 147 -2.63 -9.64 -7.26
N VAL A 148 -3.96 -9.68 -7.34
CA VAL A 148 -4.76 -9.06 -8.40
C VAL A 148 -5.90 -8.24 -7.81
N TYR A 149 -6.15 -7.05 -8.34
CA TYR A 149 -7.29 -6.25 -7.95
C TYR A 149 -8.60 -6.91 -8.33
N LYS A 150 -9.49 -7.06 -7.35
CA LYS A 150 -10.81 -7.66 -7.56
C LYS A 150 -11.92 -6.60 -7.50
N ALA A 151 -11.93 -5.80 -6.45
CA ALA A 151 -12.98 -4.81 -6.25
C ALA A 151 -12.53 -3.66 -5.34
N VAL A 152 -13.17 -2.50 -5.52
CA VAL A 152 -13.05 -1.37 -4.61
C VAL A 152 -14.44 -0.85 -4.30
N THR A 153 -14.75 -0.74 -3.02
CA THR A 153 -15.91 -0.02 -2.52
C THR A 153 -15.44 1.11 -1.63
N HIS A 154 -16.23 2.17 -1.50
CA HIS A 154 -15.91 3.24 -0.56
C HIS A 154 -17.14 3.64 0.23
N PHE A 155 -16.87 4.07 1.45
CA PHE A 155 -17.80 4.74 2.34
C PHE A 155 -17.21 6.12 2.66
N ALA A 156 -18.04 7.16 2.61
CA ALA A 156 -17.66 8.48 3.05
C ALA A 156 -18.79 9.11 3.85
N THR A 157 -18.46 9.80 4.91
CA THR A 157 -19.45 10.58 5.66
C THR A 157 -19.74 11.89 4.95
N SER A 158 -21.02 12.21 4.83
CA SER A 158 -21.45 13.46 4.21
C SER A 158 -21.12 14.65 5.11
N ALA A 159 -20.74 15.77 4.50
CA ALA A 159 -20.64 17.04 5.20
C ALA A 159 -22.02 17.74 5.23
N PRO A 160 -22.67 17.92 6.40
CA PRO A 160 -24.07 18.34 6.47
C PRO A 160 -24.38 19.72 5.88
N ALA A 161 -23.40 20.63 5.82
CA ALA A 161 -23.55 21.97 5.22
C ALA A 161 -23.34 21.99 3.69
N LEU A 162 -23.00 20.85 3.07
CA LEU A 162 -22.58 20.77 1.67
C LEU A 162 -23.62 20.14 0.74
N THR A 163 -24.91 20.42 0.95
CA THR A 163 -25.99 19.98 0.04
C THR A 163 -25.77 20.45 -1.41
N GLY A 164 -24.96 21.50 -1.62
CA GLY A 164 -24.57 22.03 -2.92
C GLY A 164 -23.37 21.37 -3.61
N LEU A 165 -22.48 20.65 -2.91
CA LEU A 165 -21.22 20.12 -3.50
C LEU A 165 -21.32 18.69 -4.03
N GLY A 166 -22.46 18.03 -3.84
CA GLY A 166 -22.71 16.68 -4.31
C GLY A 166 -22.15 15.60 -3.38
N ASN A 167 -22.08 14.38 -3.88
CA ASN A 167 -21.58 13.25 -3.12
C ASN A 167 -20.05 13.26 -3.07
N PHE A 168 -19.51 12.89 -1.92
CA PHE A 168 -18.11 12.50 -1.81
C PHE A 168 -17.89 11.25 -2.67
N THR A 169 -16.84 11.22 -3.47
CA THR A 169 -16.62 10.17 -4.46
C THR A 169 -15.13 9.89 -4.65
N LEU A 170 -14.86 8.76 -5.29
CA LEU A 170 -13.55 8.30 -5.72
C LEU A 170 -13.57 8.26 -7.25
N VAL A 171 -12.64 8.97 -7.90
CA VAL A 171 -12.59 9.06 -9.36
C VAL A 171 -11.17 8.77 -9.84
N GLY A 172 -11.03 7.79 -10.73
CA GLY A 172 -9.73 7.34 -11.27
C GLY A 172 -9.37 5.93 -10.79
N ASP A 173 -8.19 5.48 -11.19
CA ASP A 173 -7.58 4.21 -10.78
C ASP A 173 -6.69 4.44 -9.54
N LEU A 174 -6.71 3.52 -8.58
CA LEU A 174 -5.84 3.62 -7.39
C LEU A 174 -4.36 3.39 -7.72
N GLN A 175 -4.04 2.65 -8.78
CA GLN A 175 -2.65 2.43 -9.20
C GLN A 175 -2.04 3.70 -9.82
N ASP A 176 -2.86 4.51 -10.50
CA ASP A 176 -2.44 5.78 -11.11
C ASP A 176 -2.63 6.99 -10.18
N GLY A 177 -3.23 6.77 -9.01
CA GLY A 177 -3.71 7.82 -8.12
C GLY A 177 -5.15 8.24 -8.46
N ALA A 178 -6.07 7.95 -7.55
CA ALA A 178 -7.47 8.32 -7.67
C ALA A 178 -7.76 9.60 -6.89
N SER A 179 -8.54 10.50 -7.49
CA SER A 179 -9.01 11.71 -6.82
C SER A 179 -10.10 11.34 -5.81
N LEU A 180 -9.89 11.74 -4.55
CA LEU A 180 -10.82 11.50 -3.45
C LEU A 180 -11.41 12.84 -2.97
N GLY A 181 -12.73 12.92 -2.88
CA GLY A 181 -13.38 14.09 -2.30
C GLY A 181 -14.71 14.42 -2.94
N TYR A 182 -15.20 15.62 -2.68
CA TYR A 182 -16.31 16.19 -3.44
C TYR A 182 -15.85 16.50 -4.88
N GLN A 183 -16.76 16.50 -5.86
CA GLN A 183 -16.42 16.64 -7.30
C GLN A 183 -17.17 17.76 -8.03
N ARG A 184 -17.89 18.63 -7.32
CA ARG A 184 -18.66 19.70 -7.96
C ARG A 184 -17.98 21.07 -7.82
N GLY A 185 -18.03 21.83 -8.92
CA GLY A 185 -17.56 23.21 -8.96
C GLY A 185 -16.05 23.32 -8.73
N ALA A 186 -15.64 24.31 -7.94
CA ALA A 186 -14.25 24.55 -7.57
C ALA A 186 -13.71 23.54 -6.52
N HIS A 187 -14.52 22.57 -6.08
CA HIS A 187 -14.24 21.73 -4.93
C HIS A 187 -13.90 20.29 -5.30
N LYS A 188 -13.25 20.07 -6.45
CA LYS A 188 -12.78 18.73 -6.85
C LYS A 188 -11.64 18.26 -5.95
N GLY A 189 -11.72 17.02 -5.47
CA GLY A 189 -10.70 16.44 -4.58
C GLY A 189 -10.64 17.12 -3.20
N VAL A 190 -11.74 17.73 -2.77
CA VAL A 190 -11.82 18.45 -1.48
C VAL A 190 -12.11 17.48 -0.35
N VAL A 191 -11.24 17.49 0.67
CA VAL A 191 -11.39 16.74 1.93
C VAL A 191 -11.36 17.71 3.13
N PRO A 192 -12.52 18.04 3.69
CA PRO A 192 -12.63 18.90 4.87
C PRO A 192 -11.97 18.32 6.11
N GLY A 193 -11.46 19.18 6.99
CA GLY A 193 -10.96 18.77 8.31
C GLY A 193 -12.11 18.44 9.26
N CYS A 194 -11.96 17.39 10.07
CA CYS A 194 -12.74 16.96 11.24
C CYS A 194 -13.21 15.51 11.12
N TRP A 195 -13.32 14.83 12.27
CA TRP A 195 -13.67 13.41 12.39
C TRP A 195 -14.96 13.01 11.66
N GLN A 196 -15.90 13.94 11.56
CA GLN A 196 -17.18 13.75 10.87
C GLN A 196 -17.07 13.76 9.34
N TYR A 197 -15.92 14.10 8.75
CA TYR A 197 -15.65 14.13 7.31
C TYR A 197 -14.54 13.16 6.96
N ARG A 198 -14.83 11.86 7.13
CA ARG A 198 -13.88 10.77 6.91
C ARG A 198 -14.33 9.91 5.74
N ALA A 199 -13.36 9.31 5.08
CA ALA A 199 -13.58 8.33 4.05
C ALA A 199 -12.89 7.02 4.41
N ARG A 200 -13.42 5.95 3.86
CA ARG A 200 -12.89 4.60 3.98
C ARG A 200 -13.09 3.87 2.66
N LEU A 201 -12.04 3.21 2.20
CA LEU A 201 -12.12 2.28 1.09
C LEU A 201 -12.05 0.86 1.66
N ASN A 202 -12.90 -0.03 1.14
CA ASN A 202 -12.71 -1.47 1.29
C ASN A 202 -12.28 -2.00 -0.07
N ILE A 203 -11.04 -2.47 -0.14
CA ILE A 203 -10.38 -2.94 -1.35
C ILE A 203 -10.26 -4.46 -1.23
N GLN A 204 -10.50 -5.17 -2.32
CA GLN A 204 -10.37 -6.62 -2.38
C GLN A 204 -9.28 -6.99 -3.36
N LEU A 205 -8.32 -7.77 -2.87
CA LEU A 205 -7.30 -8.42 -3.68
C LEU A 205 -7.60 -9.91 -3.76
N GLU A 206 -7.41 -10.50 -4.93
CA GLU A 206 -7.44 -11.95 -5.13
C GLU A 206 -6.02 -12.49 -5.15
N VAL A 207 -5.81 -13.60 -4.44
CA VAL A 207 -4.55 -14.34 -4.42
C VAL A 207 -4.58 -15.39 -5.53
N GLN A 208 -3.55 -15.38 -6.38
CA GLN A 208 -3.33 -16.43 -7.37
C GLN A 208 -2.06 -17.19 -7.01
N VAL A 209 -2.16 -18.49 -6.80
CA VAL A 209 -1.01 -19.35 -6.51
C VAL A 209 -0.30 -19.66 -7.82
N VAL A 210 1.03 -19.46 -7.84
CA VAL A 210 1.87 -19.85 -8.97
C VAL A 210 2.27 -21.30 -8.77
N GLU A 211 1.67 -22.21 -9.54
CA GLU A 211 2.09 -23.61 -9.57
C GLU A 211 3.45 -23.72 -10.27
N GLU A 212 4.46 -24.25 -9.56
CA GLU A 212 5.69 -24.65 -10.22
C GLU A 212 5.39 -25.83 -11.14
N VAL A 213 5.61 -25.66 -12.44
CA VAL A 213 5.57 -26.78 -13.38
C VAL A 213 6.79 -27.64 -13.05
N GLU A 214 6.57 -28.80 -12.42
CA GLU A 214 7.63 -29.81 -12.29
C GLU A 214 8.10 -30.16 -13.71
N GLU A 215 9.30 -29.71 -14.08
CA GLU A 215 9.93 -30.17 -15.32
C GLU A 215 10.09 -31.68 -15.20
N GLU A 216 9.37 -32.45 -16.03
CA GLU A 216 9.56 -33.89 -16.08
C GLU A 216 11.06 -34.17 -16.27
N PRO A 217 11.65 -35.12 -15.52
CA PRO A 217 13.05 -35.43 -15.67
C PRO A 217 13.30 -35.74 -17.14
N VAL A 218 14.15 -34.94 -17.79
CA VAL A 218 14.62 -35.21 -19.14
C VAL A 218 15.11 -36.65 -19.10
N ARG A 219 14.36 -37.56 -19.73
CA ARG A 219 14.83 -38.93 -19.92
C ARG A 219 16.13 -38.78 -20.68
N GLU A 220 17.22 -39.04 -19.98
CA GLU A 220 18.52 -39.26 -20.59
C GLU A 220 18.25 -40.28 -21.70
N ALA A 221 18.31 -39.82 -22.94
CA ALA A 221 18.05 -40.68 -24.09
C ALA A 221 19.07 -41.80 -23.98
N GLU A 222 18.60 -43.03 -23.79
CA GLU A 222 19.46 -44.21 -23.84
C GLU A 222 20.28 -44.08 -25.14
N GLU A 223 21.61 -44.00 -25.00
CA GLU A 223 22.52 -44.00 -26.13
C GLU A 223 22.14 -45.20 -27.00
N PRO A 224 21.87 -45.01 -28.30
CA PRO A 224 21.58 -46.13 -29.18
C PRO A 224 22.77 -47.08 -29.14
N GLU A 225 22.53 -48.34 -28.78
CA GLU A 225 23.51 -49.42 -28.92
C GLU A 225 24.08 -49.37 -30.35
N GLU A 226 25.39 -49.16 -30.46
CA GLU A 226 26.10 -49.18 -31.74
C GLU A 226 25.91 -50.55 -32.42
N GLU A 227 25.14 -50.57 -33.51
CA GLU A 227 25.16 -51.71 -34.44
C GLU A 227 26.55 -51.83 -35.10
N PRO A 228 27.09 -53.05 -35.28
CA PRO A 228 28.40 -53.24 -35.85
C PRO A 228 28.43 -52.83 -37.34
N GLU A 229 29.28 -51.86 -37.68
CA GLU A 229 29.51 -51.39 -39.04
C GLU A 229 29.97 -52.53 -39.97
N GLU A 230 29.19 -52.82 -41.02
CA GLU A 230 29.67 -53.62 -42.15
C GLU A 230 30.63 -52.81 -43.03
N ALA A 231 31.80 -53.39 -43.26
CA ALA A 231 32.88 -52.82 -44.06
C ALA A 231 32.45 -52.55 -45.51
N THR A 232 32.35 -51.27 -45.85
CA THR A 232 32.12 -50.82 -47.24
C THR A 232 33.44 -50.65 -47.98
N THR A 233 33.53 -51.26 -49.15
CA THR A 233 34.72 -51.24 -50.03
C THR A 233 34.76 -49.95 -50.85
N ILE A 234 35.95 -49.35 -50.89
CA ILE A 234 36.28 -48.10 -51.57
C ILE A 234 36.34 -48.34 -53.09
N ILE A 235 35.57 -47.58 -53.87
CA ILE A 235 35.87 -47.33 -55.29
C ILE A 235 36.18 -45.86 -55.45
N ASP A 236 37.47 -45.61 -55.73
CA ASP A 236 38.06 -44.36 -56.17
C ASP A 236 37.69 -44.09 -57.64
N THR A 237 36.98 -43.00 -57.89
CA THR A 237 37.05 -42.27 -59.17
C THR A 237 36.98 -40.77 -58.87
N GLY A 238 38.13 -40.12 -58.96
CA GLY A 238 38.26 -38.69 -58.70
C GLY A 238 37.62 -37.75 -59.73
N VAL A 239 38.07 -36.49 -59.62
CA VAL A 239 37.97 -35.35 -60.55
C VAL A 239 37.10 -34.17 -60.06
N ASN A 240 37.83 -33.10 -59.71
CA ASN A 240 37.56 -31.65 -59.85
C ASN A 240 36.84 -30.84 -58.75
N ASP A 241 37.66 -30.07 -58.02
CA ASP A 241 37.66 -28.60 -57.91
C ASP A 241 36.38 -27.83 -58.28
N ALA A 242 35.78 -27.14 -57.30
CA ALA A 242 35.58 -25.68 -57.32
C ALA A 242 34.70 -25.19 -56.12
N ILE A 243 35.37 -24.59 -55.14
CA ILE A 243 35.09 -23.27 -54.55
C ILE A 243 33.64 -22.72 -54.71
N ASN A 244 32.89 -22.63 -53.61
CA ASN A 244 32.18 -21.38 -53.27
C ASN A 244 31.70 -21.36 -51.80
N LEU A 245 32.37 -20.54 -51.00
CA LEU A 245 32.05 -20.20 -49.62
C LEU A 245 31.26 -18.90 -49.63
N THR A 246 29.96 -18.93 -49.29
CA THR A 246 29.18 -17.71 -49.04
C THR A 246 28.80 -17.65 -47.57
N VAL A 247 29.55 -16.82 -46.84
CA VAL A 247 29.26 -16.40 -45.47
C VAL A 247 28.22 -15.28 -45.52
N ALA A 248 27.04 -15.50 -44.95
CA ALA A 248 26.08 -14.44 -44.69
C ALA A 248 26.22 -13.97 -43.24
N MET A 249 26.97 -12.89 -43.03
CA MET A 249 26.84 -12.02 -41.86
C MET A 249 25.51 -11.28 -41.95
N LEU A 250 24.69 -11.31 -40.89
CA LEU A 250 23.60 -10.36 -40.72
C LEU A 250 23.64 -9.71 -39.32
N VAL A 251 24.28 -8.54 -39.31
CA VAL A 251 23.89 -7.27 -38.67
C VAL A 251 23.39 -7.30 -37.22
N LEU A 252 24.30 -6.91 -36.32
CA LEU A 252 24.01 -6.21 -35.06
C LEU A 252 23.45 -4.80 -35.35
N GLY A 253 22.24 -4.52 -34.86
CA GLY A 253 21.64 -3.19 -34.84
C GLY A 253 21.55 -2.66 -33.41
N THR A 254 22.44 -1.73 -33.06
CA THR A 254 22.36 -0.86 -31.88
C THR A 254 21.35 0.27 -32.10
N ALA A 255 20.49 0.55 -31.12
CA ALA A 255 19.93 1.88 -30.92
C ALA A 255 19.59 2.11 -29.44
N ALA A 256 20.43 2.90 -28.78
CA ALA A 256 20.14 3.55 -27.52
C ALA A 256 19.44 4.89 -27.79
N ALA A 257 18.40 5.22 -27.03
CA ALA A 257 18.01 6.60 -26.78
C ALA A 257 17.23 6.70 -25.46
N ALA A 258 17.94 7.21 -24.45
CA ALA A 258 17.40 7.64 -23.18
C ALA A 258 16.51 8.88 -23.36
N ALA A 259 15.39 8.93 -22.65
CA ALA A 259 14.61 10.15 -22.46
C ALA A 259 14.34 10.32 -20.95
N THR A 260 15.28 10.96 -20.28
CA THR A 260 15.16 11.43 -18.90
C THR A 260 14.37 12.75 -18.92
N GLY A 261 13.10 12.70 -18.51
CA GLY A 261 12.26 13.88 -18.33
C GLY A 261 12.48 14.53 -16.97
N HIS A 262 13.33 15.56 -16.90
CA HIS A 262 13.38 16.50 -15.79
C HIS A 262 12.09 17.35 -15.77
N ARG A 263 11.29 17.27 -14.70
CA ARG A 263 10.27 18.27 -14.39
C ARG A 263 10.76 19.20 -13.29
N ALA A 264 10.63 20.49 -13.58
CA ALA A 264 11.20 21.60 -12.86
C ALA A 264 10.49 21.90 -11.53
N LEU A 265 11.29 22.02 -10.48
CA LEU A 265 10.93 22.71 -9.23
C LEU A 265 10.73 24.21 -9.53
N THR A 266 9.50 24.69 -9.39
CA THR A 266 9.21 26.13 -9.44
C THR A 266 9.22 26.66 -8.02
N ALA A 267 10.34 27.26 -7.62
CA ALA A 267 10.41 28.07 -6.40
C ALA A 267 9.62 29.38 -6.62
N ARG A 268 8.57 29.62 -5.83
CA ARG A 268 7.97 30.96 -5.71
C ARG A 268 8.10 31.45 -4.28
N ARG A 269 8.98 32.45 -4.12
CA ARG A 269 9.01 33.36 -2.99
C ARG A 269 7.74 34.23 -3.00
N ARG A 270 6.98 34.21 -1.92
CA ARG A 270 6.53 35.39 -1.15
C ARG A 270 5.68 34.91 0.02
#